data_AF-G0VP35-F1
#
_entry.id   AF-G0VP35-F1
#
_cell.length_a   1.000
_cell.length_b   1.000
_cell.length_c   1.000
_cell.angle_alpha   90.00
_cell.angle_beta   90.00
_cell.angle_gamma   90.00
#
_symmetry.space_group_name_H-M   'P 1'
#
loop_
_entity.id
_entity.type
_entity.pdbx_description
1 polymer ?
#
loop_
_entity_poly.entity_id
_entity_poly.type
_entity_poly.pdbx_seq_one_letter_code
_entity_poly.pdbx_strand_id
1 'polypeptide(L)'
;MLRQMTEQYRQACNFVSQYIFDNQFDLTYQSLNKKLYSDLRGLFGLKSQLAQSSIKTTIARYKTVKQQLFQNPYRYKDEDGRWQRIPKTLEWLWNPVFFRRPQADLVRNRDYSFVDDGQVLSINTLGKRTKCTFEGEHFAGYLNVSYQLGTAKLVELKGRWYLHIPVTKAVEDFQKECVRHVVGIDRGLRFLAVSYDEQGKTKFVSGKKIATKQISEAQTQSHFWAREPLDV
;
A
#
# COMPACT_ATOMS: atom_id res chain seq x y z
N MET A 1 -16.81 -15.58 9.65
CA MET A 1 -17.41 -14.33 9.13
C MET A 1 -16.39 -13.46 8.40
N LEU A 2 -15.34 -12.94 9.05
CA LEU A 2 -14.33 -12.08 8.38
C LEU A 2 -13.64 -12.78 7.20
N ARG A 3 -13.19 -14.04 7.38
CA ARG A 3 -12.55 -14.84 6.32
C ARG A 3 -13.42 -14.96 5.07
N GLN A 4 -14.70 -15.28 5.23
CA GLN A 4 -15.65 -15.38 4.12
C GLN A 4 -15.82 -14.04 3.41
N MET A 5 -15.98 -12.94 4.15
CA MET A 5 -16.08 -11.60 3.58
C MET A 5 -14.83 -11.23 2.76
N THR A 6 -13.64 -11.43 3.31
CA THR A 6 -12.39 -11.10 2.64
C THR A 6 -12.12 -11.97 1.41
N GLU A 7 -12.62 -13.20 1.42
CA GLU A 7 -12.51 -14.09 0.26
C GLU A 7 -13.49 -13.68 -0.84
N GLN A 8 -14.75 -13.41 -0.52
CA GLN A 8 -15.73 -12.90 -1.49
C GLN A 8 -15.31 -11.55 -2.07
N TYR A 9 -14.77 -10.66 -1.24
CA TYR A 9 -14.22 -9.40 -1.71
C TYR A 9 -13.03 -9.60 -2.66
N ARG A 10 -12.12 -10.54 -2.35
CA ARG A 10 -10.99 -10.89 -3.23
C ARG A 10 -11.47 -11.42 -4.58
N GLN A 11 -12.46 -12.34 -4.57
CA GLN A 11 -13.05 -12.89 -5.79
C GLN A 11 -13.73 -11.79 -6.63
N ALA A 12 -14.47 -10.89 -5.98
CA ALA A 12 -15.06 -9.73 -6.62
C ALA A 12 -14.01 -8.81 -7.26
N CYS A 13 -12.87 -8.55 -6.61
CA CYS A 13 -11.77 -7.79 -7.22
C CYS A 13 -11.21 -8.50 -8.46
N ASN A 14 -11.06 -9.82 -8.42
CA ASN A 14 -10.62 -10.61 -9.58
C ASN A 14 -11.64 -10.56 -10.72
N PHE A 15 -12.93 -10.59 -10.42
CA PHE A 15 -13.99 -10.44 -11.41
C PHE A 15 -13.97 -9.07 -12.08
N VAL A 16 -13.85 -7.98 -11.30
CA VAL A 16 -13.67 -6.63 -11.86
C VAL A 16 -12.38 -6.56 -12.68
N SER A 17 -11.29 -7.18 -12.20
CA SER A 17 -10.01 -7.18 -12.91
C SER A 17 -10.10 -7.88 -14.26
N GLN A 18 -10.81 -9.01 -14.33
CA GLN A 18 -11.05 -9.71 -15.59
C GLN A 18 -11.80 -8.81 -16.56
N TYR A 19 -12.89 -8.17 -16.10
CA TYR A 19 -13.65 -7.24 -16.94
C TYR A 19 -12.78 -6.09 -17.48
N ILE A 20 -11.96 -5.46 -16.63
CA ILE A 20 -11.04 -4.39 -17.05
C ILE A 20 -10.08 -4.89 -18.12
N PHE A 21 -9.50 -6.08 -17.95
CA PHE A 21 -8.57 -6.67 -18.90
C PHE A 21 -9.22 -6.95 -20.26
N ASP A 22 -10.43 -7.51 -20.25
CA ASP A 22 -11.15 -7.88 -21.48
C ASP A 22 -11.75 -6.67 -22.22
N ASN A 23 -11.92 -5.52 -21.53
CA ASN A 23 -12.59 -4.33 -22.06
C ASN A 23 -11.64 -3.14 -22.16
N GLN A 24 -10.49 -3.34 -22.81
CA GLN A 24 -9.53 -2.29 -23.18
C GLN A 24 -9.03 -1.45 -22.00
N PHE A 25 -8.90 -2.06 -20.83
CA PHE A 25 -8.39 -1.42 -19.63
C PHE A 25 -9.17 -0.15 -19.22
N ASP A 26 -10.50 -0.14 -19.35
CA ASP A 26 -11.34 0.95 -18.81
C ASP A 26 -11.18 1.06 -17.29
N LEU A 27 -10.59 2.18 -16.83
CA LEU A 27 -10.38 2.47 -15.41
C LEU A 27 -11.37 3.50 -14.85
N THR A 28 -12.45 3.79 -15.59
CA THR A 28 -13.45 4.77 -15.20
C THR A 28 -14.42 4.17 -14.19
N TYR A 29 -14.43 4.71 -12.97
CA TYR A 29 -15.27 4.20 -11.89
C TYR A 29 -16.76 4.16 -12.27
N GLN A 30 -17.29 5.22 -12.88
CA GLN A 30 -18.71 5.31 -13.23
C GLN A 30 -19.11 4.23 -14.25
N SER A 31 -18.27 3.99 -15.24
CA SER A 31 -18.48 2.95 -16.27
C SER A 31 -18.50 1.56 -15.64
N LEU A 32 -17.45 1.22 -14.88
CA LEU A 32 -17.34 -0.06 -14.20
C LEU A 32 -18.46 -0.28 -13.18
N ASN A 33 -18.82 0.74 -12.41
CA ASN A 33 -19.90 0.66 -11.44
C ASN A 33 -21.25 0.43 -12.11
N LYS A 34 -21.56 1.15 -13.20
CA LYS A 34 -22.79 0.94 -13.97
C LYS A 34 -22.90 -0.49 -14.50
N LYS A 35 -21.79 -1.08 -14.93
CA LYS A 35 -21.78 -2.41 -15.52
C LYS A 35 -21.77 -3.54 -14.49
N LEU A 36 -20.97 -3.42 -13.43
CA LEU A 36 -20.61 -4.55 -12.57
C LEU A 36 -21.31 -4.54 -11.20
N TYR A 37 -21.91 -3.42 -10.79
CA TYR A 37 -22.46 -3.30 -9.43
C TYR A 37 -23.52 -4.35 -9.09
N SER A 38 -24.42 -4.64 -10.03
CA SER A 38 -25.47 -5.65 -9.83
C SER A 38 -24.87 -7.04 -9.63
N ASP A 39 -23.88 -7.40 -10.44
CA ASP A 39 -23.18 -8.70 -10.35
C ASP A 39 -22.38 -8.80 -9.07
N LEU A 40 -21.72 -7.72 -8.65
CA LEU A 40 -20.98 -7.65 -7.38
C LEU A 40 -21.88 -7.90 -6.17
N ARG A 41 -23.11 -7.38 -6.22
CA ARG A 41 -24.13 -7.58 -5.19
C ARG A 41 -24.70 -9.00 -5.21
N GLY A 42 -24.98 -9.53 -6.40
CA GLY A 42 -25.66 -10.81 -6.60
C GLY A 42 -24.73 -12.01 -6.46
N LEU A 43 -23.64 -12.06 -7.25
CA LEU A 43 -22.74 -13.21 -7.34
C LEU A 43 -21.88 -13.38 -6.09
N PHE A 44 -21.40 -12.28 -5.51
CA PHE A 44 -20.46 -12.30 -4.37
C PHE A 44 -21.11 -11.91 -3.04
N GLY A 45 -22.40 -11.57 -3.05
CA GLY A 45 -23.13 -11.14 -1.86
C GLY A 45 -22.59 -9.85 -1.22
N LEU A 46 -21.82 -9.04 -1.96
CA LEU A 46 -21.20 -7.85 -1.39
C LEU A 46 -22.26 -6.81 -1.02
N LYS A 47 -22.10 -6.19 0.15
CA LYS A 47 -22.88 -5.00 0.50
C LYS A 47 -22.48 -3.81 -0.36
N SER A 48 -23.36 -2.81 -0.45
CA SER A 48 -23.18 -1.66 -1.33
C SER A 48 -21.78 -1.04 -1.25
N GLN A 49 -21.26 -0.79 -0.04
CA GLN A 49 -19.93 -0.19 0.14
C GLN A 49 -18.78 -1.12 -0.20
N LEU A 50 -18.91 -2.42 0.07
CA LEU A 50 -17.90 -3.41 -0.30
C LEU A 50 -17.83 -3.56 -1.83
N ALA A 51 -18.99 -3.55 -2.52
CA ALA A 51 -19.05 -3.60 -3.97
C ALA A 51 -18.40 -2.36 -4.61
N GLN A 52 -18.69 -1.16 -4.09
CA GLN A 52 -18.02 0.05 -4.58
C GLN A 52 -16.51 0.02 -4.29
N SER A 53 -16.12 -0.48 -3.12
CA SER A 53 -14.72 -0.54 -2.72
C SER A 53 -13.96 -1.55 -3.56
N SER A 54 -14.51 -2.72 -3.90
CA SER A 54 -13.82 -3.69 -4.76
C SER A 54 -13.48 -3.12 -6.14
N ILE A 55 -14.39 -2.32 -6.73
CA ILE A 55 -14.12 -1.59 -7.98
C ILE A 55 -12.97 -0.59 -7.79
N LYS A 56 -13.05 0.26 -6.76
CA LYS A 56 -12.02 1.28 -6.49
C LYS A 56 -10.64 0.65 -6.24
N THR A 57 -10.59 -0.43 -5.48
CA THR A 57 -9.36 -1.16 -5.16
C THR A 57 -8.77 -1.80 -6.41
N THR A 58 -9.61 -2.33 -7.30
CA THR A 58 -9.17 -2.87 -8.59
C THR A 58 -8.59 -1.77 -9.49
N ILE A 59 -9.29 -0.66 -9.66
CA ILE A 59 -8.81 0.51 -10.41
C ILE A 59 -7.47 1.00 -9.85
N ALA A 60 -7.37 1.17 -8.54
CA ALA A 60 -6.14 1.64 -7.88
C ALA A 60 -4.97 0.69 -8.17
N ARG A 61 -5.20 -0.62 -8.14
CA ARG A 61 -4.18 -1.61 -8.46
C ARG A 61 -3.72 -1.54 -9.91
N TYR A 62 -4.63 -1.39 -10.87
CA TYR A 62 -4.26 -1.16 -12.28
C TYR A 62 -3.48 0.14 -12.47
N LYS A 63 -3.86 1.23 -11.79
CA LYS A 63 -3.08 2.49 -11.83
C LYS A 63 -1.66 2.30 -11.30
N THR A 64 -1.49 1.53 -10.22
CA THR A 64 -0.14 1.17 -9.72
C THR A 64 0.64 0.36 -10.76
N VAL A 65 0.03 -0.65 -11.37
CA VAL A 65 0.69 -1.47 -12.40
C VAL A 65 1.06 -0.64 -13.63
N LYS A 66 0.18 0.25 -14.08
CA LYS A 66 0.46 1.21 -15.16
C LYS A 66 1.68 2.06 -14.86
N GLN A 67 1.79 2.59 -13.63
CA GLN A 67 2.95 3.38 -13.21
C GLN A 67 4.23 2.53 -13.16
N GLN A 68 4.15 1.30 -12.68
CA GLN A 68 5.29 0.37 -12.65
C GLN A 68 5.79 0.03 -14.06
N LEU A 69 4.89 -0.21 -15.00
CA LEU A 69 5.22 -0.46 -16.40
C LEU A 69 5.88 0.76 -17.05
N PHE A 70 5.32 1.95 -16.81
CA PHE A 70 5.88 3.20 -17.30
C PHE A 70 7.31 3.45 -16.80
N GLN A 71 7.57 3.19 -15.52
CA GLN A 71 8.91 3.32 -14.93
C GLN A 71 9.92 2.27 -15.44
N ASN A 72 9.45 1.17 -16.03
CA ASN A 72 10.27 0.05 -16.50
C ASN A 72 10.06 -0.20 -18.01
N PRO A 73 10.50 0.73 -18.88
CA PRO A 73 10.32 0.60 -20.32
C PRO A 73 11.04 -0.64 -20.86
N TYR A 74 10.52 -1.19 -21.97
CA TYR A 74 11.22 -2.23 -22.71
C TYR A 74 12.45 -1.63 -23.39
N ARG A 75 13.58 -2.35 -23.34
CA ARG A 75 14.84 -1.92 -23.95
C ARG A 75 15.28 -2.99 -24.94
N TYR A 76 15.65 -2.57 -26.14
CA TYR A 76 16.16 -3.44 -27.18
C TYR A 76 17.29 -2.75 -27.93
N LYS A 77 18.09 -3.53 -28.65
CA LYS A 77 19.03 -2.99 -29.62
C LYS A 77 18.38 -3.03 -31.00
N ASP A 78 18.46 -1.93 -31.72
CA ASP A 78 18.07 -1.89 -33.13
C ASP A 78 19.13 -2.58 -34.02
N GLU A 79 18.88 -2.59 -35.33
CA GLU A 79 19.75 -3.19 -36.34
C GLU A 79 21.16 -2.58 -36.36
N ASP A 80 21.28 -1.30 -35.96
CA ASP A 80 22.55 -0.58 -35.83
C ASP A 80 23.24 -0.81 -34.47
N GLY A 81 22.68 -1.67 -33.61
CA GLY A 81 23.20 -1.97 -32.28
C GLY A 81 22.98 -0.89 -31.22
N ARG A 82 22.18 0.15 -31.52
CA ARG A 82 21.88 1.25 -30.59
C ARG A 82 20.74 0.86 -29.66
N TRP A 83 20.86 1.28 -28.39
CA TRP A 83 19.83 1.02 -27.40
C TRP A 83 18.60 1.92 -27.61
N GLN A 84 17.46 1.28 -27.87
CA GLN A 84 16.16 1.92 -27.96
C GLN A 84 15.29 1.60 -26.73
N ARG A 85 14.28 2.44 -26.48
CA ARG A 85 13.33 2.26 -25.38
C ARG A 85 11.90 2.42 -25.86
N ILE A 86 11.03 1.50 -25.44
CA ILE A 86 9.58 1.58 -25.68
C ILE A 86 8.87 1.66 -24.33
N PRO A 87 8.09 2.73 -24.07
CA PRO A 87 7.24 2.81 -22.88
C PRO A 87 6.25 1.64 -22.84
N LYS A 88 6.18 0.93 -21.71
CA LYS A 88 5.21 -0.13 -21.52
C LYS A 88 3.90 0.46 -21.02
N THR A 89 2.80 0.00 -21.62
CA THR A 89 1.43 0.35 -21.26
C THR A 89 0.69 -0.88 -20.73
N LEU A 90 -0.57 -0.75 -20.33
CA LEU A 90 -1.31 -1.89 -19.74
C LEU A 90 -1.53 -3.03 -20.74
N GLU A 91 -1.53 -2.73 -22.03
CA GLU A 91 -1.63 -3.68 -23.14
C GLU A 91 -0.45 -4.67 -23.20
N TRP A 92 0.63 -4.40 -22.45
CA TRP A 92 1.74 -5.34 -22.27
C TRP A 92 1.44 -6.44 -21.23
N LEU A 93 0.29 -6.40 -20.56
CA LEU A 93 -0.13 -7.45 -19.64
C LEU A 93 -0.65 -8.66 -20.41
N TRP A 94 -0.14 -9.84 -20.08
CA TRP A 94 -0.59 -11.11 -20.66
C TRP A 94 -1.76 -11.72 -19.88
N ASN A 95 -1.95 -11.25 -18.65
CA ASN A 95 -2.98 -11.72 -17.73
C ASN A 95 -3.56 -10.54 -16.95
N PRO A 96 -4.82 -10.61 -16.51
CA PRO A 96 -5.40 -9.62 -15.61
C PRO A 96 -4.62 -9.52 -14.29
N VAL A 97 -4.79 -8.40 -13.61
CA VAL A 97 -4.21 -8.18 -12.29
C VAL A 97 -4.88 -9.08 -11.25
N PHE A 98 -4.15 -10.08 -10.77
CA PHE A 98 -4.71 -11.07 -9.86
C PHE A 98 -4.52 -10.73 -8.37
N PHE A 99 -5.63 -10.70 -7.62
CA PHE A 99 -5.69 -10.56 -6.18
C PHE A 99 -5.56 -11.92 -5.50
N ARG A 100 -4.35 -12.22 -5.01
CA ARG A 100 -3.99 -13.49 -4.39
C ARG A 100 -4.47 -13.65 -2.95
N ARG A 101 -4.35 -12.60 -2.14
CA ARG A 101 -4.62 -12.67 -0.69
C ARG A 101 -6.06 -12.22 -0.39
N PRO A 102 -6.81 -12.95 0.45
CA PRO A 102 -8.07 -12.46 1.00
C PRO A 102 -7.86 -11.13 1.70
N GLN A 103 -8.67 -10.13 1.34
CA GLN A 103 -8.62 -8.79 1.93
C GLN A 103 -9.96 -8.08 1.77
N ALA A 104 -10.18 -6.97 2.49
CA ALA A 104 -11.28 -6.06 2.22
C ALA A 104 -10.91 -4.62 2.58
N ASP A 105 -11.28 -3.67 1.73
CA ASP A 105 -11.18 -2.24 2.04
C ASP A 105 -12.51 -1.77 2.64
N LEU A 106 -12.45 -1.29 3.88
CA LEU A 106 -13.59 -0.97 4.74
C LEU A 106 -13.68 0.55 4.94
N VAL A 107 -14.80 1.14 4.55
CA VAL A 107 -15.01 2.59 4.68
C VAL A 107 -15.38 2.96 6.12
N ARG A 108 -14.74 3.98 6.67
CA ARG A 108 -15.03 4.48 8.03
C ARG A 108 -16.49 4.89 8.17
N ASN A 109 -17.08 4.58 9.33
CA ASN A 109 -18.47 4.82 9.70
C ASN A 109 -19.52 4.13 8.80
N ARG A 110 -19.09 3.32 7.83
CA ARG A 110 -19.99 2.55 6.97
C ARG A 110 -19.72 1.06 7.08
N ASP A 111 -18.47 0.66 6.97
CA ASP A 111 -18.02 -0.72 7.09
C ASP A 111 -17.22 -0.98 8.36
N TYR A 112 -16.60 0.03 8.96
CA TYR A 112 -16.00 -0.13 10.28
C TYR A 112 -16.17 1.14 11.14
N SER A 113 -16.21 0.97 12.45
CA SER A 113 -16.23 2.06 13.41
C SER A 113 -15.71 1.58 14.76
N PHE A 114 -15.18 2.50 15.56
CA PHE A 114 -14.94 2.27 16.97
C PHE A 114 -16.22 2.59 17.76
N VAL A 115 -16.56 1.73 18.71
CA VAL A 115 -17.72 1.84 19.60
C VAL A 115 -17.26 1.61 21.03
N ASP A 116 -18.18 1.78 21.99
CA ASP A 116 -17.90 1.58 23.42
C ASP A 116 -16.67 2.42 23.85
N ASP A 117 -16.74 3.74 23.59
CA ASP A 117 -15.70 4.74 23.83
C ASP A 117 -14.31 4.41 23.25
N GLY A 118 -14.30 3.80 22.06
CA GLY A 118 -13.06 3.47 21.37
C GLY A 118 -12.50 2.07 21.69
N GLN A 119 -13.09 1.35 22.66
CA GLN A 119 -12.55 0.07 23.13
C GLN A 119 -12.94 -1.12 22.25
N VAL A 120 -14.01 -1.00 21.47
CA VAL A 120 -14.52 -2.09 20.64
C VAL A 120 -14.54 -1.71 19.18
N LEU A 121 -14.05 -2.59 18.33
CA LEU A 121 -14.05 -2.44 16.88
C LEU A 121 -15.30 -3.13 16.29
N SER A 122 -16.18 -2.35 15.66
CA SER A 122 -17.36 -2.85 14.96
C SER A 122 -17.09 -2.94 13.46
N ILE A 123 -17.14 -4.14 12.89
CA ILE A 123 -16.89 -4.41 11.47
C ILE A 123 -18.15 -4.94 10.81
N ASN A 124 -18.54 -4.32 9.70
CA ASN A 124 -19.58 -4.80 8.82
C ASN A 124 -19.08 -6.03 8.06
N THR A 125 -19.87 -7.11 8.08
CA THR A 125 -19.58 -8.32 7.30
C THR A 125 -20.62 -8.49 6.19
N LEU A 126 -20.54 -9.57 5.39
CA LEU A 126 -21.60 -9.93 4.44
C LEU A 126 -22.97 -10.09 5.12
N GLY A 127 -22.98 -10.62 6.35
CA GLY A 127 -24.18 -10.79 7.17
C GLY A 127 -24.43 -9.61 8.10
N LYS A 128 -24.29 -9.80 9.41
CA LYS A 128 -24.44 -8.73 10.41
C LYS A 128 -23.09 -8.06 10.72
N ARG A 129 -23.12 -6.96 11.45
CA ARG A 129 -21.89 -6.40 12.05
C ARG A 129 -21.36 -7.36 13.12
N THR A 130 -20.03 -7.47 13.19
CA THR A 130 -19.31 -8.21 14.22
C THR A 130 -18.56 -7.21 15.09
N LYS A 131 -18.71 -7.32 16.42
CA LYS A 131 -17.88 -6.61 17.39
C LYS A 131 -16.64 -7.45 17.68
N CYS A 132 -15.48 -6.82 17.66
CA CYS A 132 -14.18 -7.44 17.92
C CYS A 132 -13.43 -6.63 18.98
N THR A 133 -12.76 -7.30 19.89
CA THR A 133 -11.67 -6.70 20.66
C THR A 133 -10.44 -6.54 19.76
N PHE A 134 -9.57 -5.60 20.09
CA PHE A 134 -8.33 -5.36 19.35
C PHE A 134 -7.23 -4.88 20.28
N GLU A 135 -5.97 -5.10 19.89
CA GLU A 135 -4.80 -4.57 20.59
C GLU A 135 -4.58 -3.11 20.17
N GLY A 136 -5.09 -2.19 20.99
CA GLY A 136 -5.13 -0.75 20.68
C GLY A 136 -4.17 0.14 21.45
N GLU A 137 -3.52 -0.37 22.51
CA GLU A 137 -2.75 0.43 23.46
C GLU A 137 -1.68 1.31 22.78
N HIS A 138 -0.88 0.71 21.91
CA HIS A 138 0.17 1.43 21.16
C HIS A 138 -0.36 2.42 20.12
N PHE A 139 -1.67 2.41 19.84
CA PHE A 139 -2.31 3.27 18.85
C PHE A 139 -3.24 4.32 19.48
N ALA A 140 -3.39 4.34 20.81
CA ALA A 140 -4.28 5.26 21.51
C ALA A 140 -4.03 6.73 21.14
N GLY A 141 -2.76 7.11 20.91
CA GLY A 141 -2.37 8.45 20.48
C GLY A 141 -2.87 8.88 19.08
N TYR A 142 -3.33 7.93 18.26
CA TYR A 142 -3.91 8.21 16.93
C TYR A 142 -5.45 8.11 16.91
N LEU A 143 -6.05 7.49 17.92
CA LEU A 143 -7.50 7.28 18.04
C LEU A 143 -8.17 8.44 18.79
N ASN A 144 -7.84 9.68 18.41
CA ASN A 144 -8.44 10.88 18.97
C ASN A 144 -8.89 11.84 17.85
N VAL A 145 -9.53 12.94 18.24
CA VAL A 145 -10.13 13.92 17.33
C VAL A 145 -9.12 14.71 16.51
N SER A 146 -7.84 14.74 16.88
CA SER A 146 -6.79 15.43 16.12
C SER A 146 -6.39 14.72 14.84
N TYR A 147 -6.86 13.48 14.65
CA TYR A 147 -6.53 12.66 13.51
C TYR A 147 -7.79 12.21 12.76
N GLN A 148 -7.72 12.28 11.43
CA GLN A 148 -8.75 11.76 10.55
C GLN A 148 -8.37 10.36 10.09
N LEU A 149 -9.21 9.38 10.44
CA LEU A 149 -9.04 7.99 10.04
C LEU A 149 -9.68 7.74 8.67
N GLY A 150 -8.93 7.14 7.74
CA GLY A 150 -9.38 6.86 6.37
C GLY A 150 -9.95 5.46 6.15
N THR A 151 -10.07 5.03 4.89
CA THR A 151 -10.51 3.66 4.55
C THR A 151 -9.49 2.63 5.03
N ALA A 152 -9.95 1.67 5.82
CA ALA A 152 -9.11 0.66 6.43
C ALA A 152 -8.96 -0.57 5.55
N LYS A 153 -7.83 -1.28 5.61
CA LYS A 153 -7.63 -2.56 4.94
C LYS A 153 -7.61 -3.69 5.96
N LEU A 154 -8.56 -4.62 5.84
CA LEU A 154 -8.63 -5.84 6.63
C LEU A 154 -7.89 -6.98 5.92
N VAL A 155 -6.96 -7.63 6.61
CA VAL A 155 -6.20 -8.79 6.12
C VAL A 155 -5.99 -9.82 7.21
N GLU A 156 -5.85 -11.08 6.80
CA GLU A 156 -5.40 -12.16 7.68
C GLU A 156 -3.92 -12.47 7.40
N LEU A 157 -3.11 -12.57 8.45
CA LEU A 157 -1.72 -12.96 8.37
C LEU A 157 -1.38 -13.90 9.53
N LYS A 158 -0.86 -15.09 9.21
CA LYS A 158 -0.45 -16.12 10.19
C LYS A 158 -1.54 -16.42 11.26
N GLY A 159 -2.80 -16.51 10.82
CA GLY A 159 -3.95 -16.78 11.70
C GLY A 159 -4.43 -15.60 12.54
N ARG A 160 -3.86 -14.41 12.36
CA ARG A 160 -4.27 -13.17 13.06
C ARG A 160 -4.87 -12.17 12.08
N TRP A 161 -5.83 -11.40 12.57
CA TRP A 161 -6.49 -10.33 11.82
C TRP A 161 -5.83 -9.00 12.07
N TYR A 162 -5.57 -8.26 10.98
CA TYR A 162 -5.00 -6.92 11.03
C TYR A 162 -5.92 -5.96 10.30
N LEU A 163 -6.16 -4.80 10.93
CA LEU A 163 -6.87 -3.68 10.32
C LEU A 163 -5.91 -2.52 10.16
N HIS A 164 -5.41 -2.31 8.95
CA HIS A 164 -4.53 -1.17 8.65
C HIS A 164 -5.36 0.06 8.37
N ILE A 165 -5.29 1.07 9.24
CA ILE A 165 -6.04 2.32 9.12
C ILE A 165 -5.05 3.44 8.75
N PRO A 166 -5.17 4.08 7.58
CA PRO A 166 -4.42 5.29 7.29
C PRO A 166 -4.95 6.45 8.14
N VAL A 167 -4.02 7.29 8.60
CA VAL A 167 -4.30 8.40 9.50
C VAL A 167 -3.77 9.70 8.87
N THR A 168 -4.62 10.73 8.83
CA THR A 168 -4.27 12.06 8.34
C THR A 168 -4.32 13.06 9.50
N LYS A 169 -3.27 13.88 9.63
CA LYS A 169 -3.23 15.00 10.57
C LYS A 169 -3.08 16.30 9.79
N ALA A 170 -3.94 17.28 10.07
CA ALA A 170 -3.73 18.62 9.58
C ALA A 170 -2.48 19.20 10.27
N VAL A 171 -1.56 19.72 9.47
CA VAL A 171 -0.40 20.47 9.93
C VAL A 171 -0.50 21.86 9.34
N GLU A 172 0.02 22.86 10.05
CA GLU A 172 0.04 24.23 9.53
C GLU A 172 0.86 24.29 8.25
N ASP A 173 0.35 25.03 7.27
CA ASP A 173 1.08 25.26 6.03
C ASP A 173 2.35 26.07 6.30
N PHE A 174 3.41 25.72 5.60
CA PHE A 174 4.68 26.43 5.70
C PHE A 174 4.52 27.91 5.30
N GLN A 175 4.83 28.81 6.25
CA GLN A 175 4.89 30.25 6.02
C GLN A 175 6.35 30.70 5.95
N LYS A 176 6.76 31.29 4.84
CA LYS A 176 8.16 31.72 4.62
C LYS A 176 8.58 32.79 5.62
N GLU A 177 7.64 33.61 6.06
CA GLU A 177 7.79 34.70 7.02
C GLU A 177 8.14 34.19 8.42
N CYS A 178 7.80 32.93 8.73
CA CYS A 178 8.11 32.29 10.00
C CYS A 178 9.49 31.59 10.02
N VAL A 179 10.22 31.59 8.90
CA VAL A 179 11.56 30.99 8.83
C VAL A 179 12.56 31.83 9.64
N ARG A 180 13.11 31.24 10.70
CA ARG A 180 14.12 31.89 11.57
C ARG A 180 15.55 31.39 11.33
N HIS A 181 15.69 30.13 10.94
CA HIS A 181 16.97 29.45 10.79
C HIS A 181 16.93 28.57 9.54
N VAL A 182 18.04 28.47 8.83
CA VAL A 182 18.19 27.63 7.64
C VAL A 182 19.29 26.61 7.93
N VAL A 183 18.89 25.35 8.04
CA VAL A 183 19.82 24.25 8.28
C VAL A 183 19.98 23.44 7.00
N GLY A 184 21.18 23.46 6.43
CA GLY A 184 21.58 22.57 5.36
C GLY A 184 21.85 21.17 5.93
N ILE A 185 21.27 20.14 5.32
CA ILE A 185 21.51 18.74 5.70
C ILE A 185 22.08 18.01 4.48
N ASP A 186 23.30 17.50 4.62
CA ASP A 186 23.98 16.69 3.60
C ASP A 186 24.24 15.26 4.12
N ARG A 187 24.38 14.30 3.20
CA ARG A 187 24.63 12.89 3.50
C ARG A 187 25.89 12.41 2.79
N GLY A 188 26.73 11.65 3.49
CA GLY A 188 27.98 11.14 2.94
C GLY A 188 28.25 9.67 3.30
N LEU A 189 29.25 9.08 2.64
CA LEU A 189 29.69 7.70 2.92
C LEU A 189 30.28 7.57 4.34
N ARG A 190 30.96 8.61 4.83
CA ARG A 190 31.60 8.63 6.16
C ARG A 190 30.67 9.10 7.28
N PHE A 191 29.74 10.00 6.96
CA PHE A 191 28.79 10.60 7.91
C PHE A 191 27.38 10.43 7.37
N LEU A 192 26.50 9.82 8.17
CA LEU A 192 25.11 9.53 7.77
C LEU A 192 24.34 10.82 7.48
N ALA A 193 24.62 11.86 8.27
CA ALA A 193 24.13 13.20 8.07
C ALA A 193 25.15 14.20 8.63
N VAL A 194 25.32 15.30 7.91
CA VAL A 194 26.03 16.51 8.36
C VAL A 194 25.01 17.64 8.30
N SER A 195 24.77 18.31 9.42
CA SER A 195 23.93 19.51 9.45
C SER A 195 24.83 20.73 9.63
N TYR A 196 24.58 21.77 8.84
CA TYR A 196 25.24 23.06 8.92
C TYR A 196 24.18 24.16 9.02
N ASP A 197 24.24 25.01 10.03
CA ASP A 197 23.33 26.14 10.18
C ASP A 197 23.92 27.45 9.64
N GLU A 198 23.09 28.47 9.52
CA GLU A 198 23.49 29.79 9.02
C GLU A 198 24.52 30.51 9.91
N GLN A 199 24.77 30.01 11.13
CA GLN A 199 25.73 30.57 12.08
C GLN A 199 27.10 29.88 12.01
N GLY A 200 27.28 28.95 11.06
CA GLY A 200 28.54 28.23 10.88
C GLY A 200 28.68 26.99 11.76
N LYS A 201 27.66 26.63 12.55
CA LYS A 201 27.73 25.48 13.44
C LYS A 201 27.45 24.20 12.65
N THR A 202 28.37 23.26 12.78
CA THR A 202 28.28 21.96 12.11
C THR A 202 28.07 20.85 13.12
N LYS A 203 27.16 19.91 12.83
CA LYS A 203 26.98 18.68 13.61
C LYS A 203 27.09 17.47 12.69
N PHE A 204 27.84 16.48 13.16
CA PHE A 204 28.12 15.26 12.41
C PHE A 204 27.45 14.05 13.07
N VAL A 205 26.76 13.25 12.27
CA VAL A 205 26.25 11.94 12.67
C VAL A 205 27.13 10.87 12.03
N SER A 206 27.99 10.23 12.84
CA SER A 206 28.96 9.26 12.34
C SER A 206 28.29 7.98 11.80
N GLY A 207 28.70 7.54 10.60
CA GLY A 207 28.27 6.26 10.01
C GLY A 207 29.10 5.05 10.40
N LYS A 208 30.16 5.22 11.21
CA LYS A 208 31.13 4.15 11.50
C LYS A 208 30.46 2.85 12.00
N LYS A 209 29.55 2.95 12.97
CA LYS A 209 28.84 1.77 13.51
C LYS A 209 28.03 1.03 12.44
N ILE A 210 27.40 1.78 11.52
CA ILE A 210 26.61 1.20 10.43
C ILE A 210 27.52 0.57 9.37
N ALA A 211 28.61 1.23 9.00
CA ALA A 211 29.58 0.68 8.06
C ALA A 211 30.19 -0.64 8.57
N THR A 212 30.57 -0.70 9.85
CA THR A 212 31.05 -1.95 10.48
C THR A 212 29.98 -3.05 10.45
N LYS A 213 28.73 -2.70 10.76
CA LYS A 213 27.61 -3.65 10.69
C LYS A 213 27.39 -4.17 9.25
N GLN A 214 27.43 -3.30 8.25
CA GLN A 214 27.28 -3.71 6.83
C GLN A 214 28.38 -4.67 6.39
N ILE A 215 29.63 -4.47 6.82
CA ILE A 215 30.73 -5.38 6.53
C ILE A 215 30.47 -6.76 7.17
N SER A 216 30.05 -6.79 8.44
CA SER A 216 29.69 -8.03 9.13
C SER A 216 28.52 -8.76 8.48
N GLU A 217 27.48 -8.03 8.05
CA GLU A 217 26.32 -8.60 7.35
C GLU A 217 26.71 -9.13 5.97
N ALA A 218 27.52 -8.39 5.21
CA ALA A 218 28.03 -8.84 3.92
C ALA A 218 28.86 -10.12 4.05
N GLN A 219 29.76 -10.19 5.04
CA GLN A 219 30.54 -11.41 5.32
C GLN A 219 29.63 -12.59 5.69
N THR A 220 28.64 -12.37 6.56
CA THR A 220 27.67 -13.39 6.95
C THR A 220 26.89 -13.89 5.73
N GLN A 221 26.48 -12.99 4.85
CA GLN A 221 25.74 -13.31 3.63
C GLN A 221 26.62 -14.08 2.63
N SER A 222 27.88 -13.66 2.42
CA SER A 222 28.84 -14.40 1.59
C SER A 222 29.08 -15.82 2.11
N HIS A 223 29.21 -15.99 3.44
CA HIS A 223 29.33 -17.31 4.05
C HIS A 223 28.06 -18.17 3.89
N PHE A 224 26.88 -17.57 3.93
CA PHE A 224 25.61 -18.24 3.70
C PHE A 224 25.50 -18.74 2.24
N TRP A 225 25.77 -17.87 1.26
CA TRP A 225 25.77 -18.22 -0.17
C TRP A 225 26.87 -19.22 -0.57
N ALA A 226 27.99 -19.25 0.16
CA ALA A 226 29.05 -20.23 -0.04
C ALA A 226 28.76 -21.61 0.60
N ARG A 227 27.73 -21.72 1.43
CA ARG A 227 27.31 -22.96 2.12
C ARG A 227 26.10 -23.66 1.50
N GLU A 228 25.50 -23.10 0.45
CA GLU A 228 24.60 -23.84 -0.43
C GLU A 228 25.43 -24.47 -1.57
N PRO A 229 25.89 -25.73 -1.46
CA PRO A 229 26.11 -26.50 -2.66
C PRO A 229 24.75 -26.62 -3.36
N LEU A 230 24.75 -26.37 -4.67
CA LEU A 230 23.67 -26.75 -5.57
C LEU A 230 23.56 -28.28 -5.55
N ASP A 231 22.86 -28.83 -4.57
CA ASP A 231 22.36 -30.19 -4.61
C ASP A 231 20.89 -30.15 -5.07
N VAL A 232 20.73 -30.63 -6.31
CA VAL A 232 19.53 -31.03 -7.08
C VAL A 232 18.73 -29.93 -7.79
#